data_AF-A0A7Y8DD09-F1
#
_entry.id   AF-A0A7Y8DD09-F1
#
_cell.length_a   1.000
_cell.length_b   1.000
_cell.length_c   1.000
_cell.angle_alpha   90.00
_cell.angle_beta   90.00
_cell.angle_gamma   90.00
#
_symmetry.space_group_name_H-M   'P 1'
#
loop_
_entity.id
_entity.type
_entity.pdbx_description
1 polymer ?
#
loop_
_entity_poly.entity_id
_entity_poly.type
_entity_poly.pdbx_seq_one_letter_code
_entity_poly.pdbx_strand_id
1 'polypeptide(L)'
;MNTVFICEDGIYPWDQVTHSDDKDFLTLTLLNHEIKEAWPSWCKLEFLLKEKWPFTVRWGTYGIKPYSKTMEYLTIREFSKKAGPRDILLKNEVTSVYSYIKQLNTPSTETDPSTLGSACNSIRLMIQNERIAELSQKLSALDYISAIDDFRLILFNSSTLSIRFFNGETYGAIQLICHSEHKKIILSKINEIEIKEITKNDIYDYLQSPS
;
A
#
# COMPACT_ATOMS: atom_id res chain seq x y z
N MET A 1 12.53 16.79 -12.26
CA MET A 1 12.92 15.48 -12.87
C MET A 1 11.73 14.58 -13.18
N ASN A 2 11.87 13.70 -14.17
CA ASN A 2 10.84 12.70 -14.50
C ASN A 2 10.91 11.52 -13.54
N THR A 3 9.74 11.05 -13.09
CA THR A 3 9.59 9.82 -12.32
C THR A 3 10.17 8.64 -13.10
N VAL A 4 10.82 7.72 -12.40
CA VAL A 4 11.33 6.44 -12.94
C VAL A 4 10.65 5.28 -12.22
N PHE A 5 10.75 4.08 -12.76
CA PHE A 5 10.30 2.87 -12.06
C PHE A 5 11.39 1.80 -11.98
N ILE A 6 11.27 0.96 -10.95
CA ILE A 6 12.10 -0.22 -10.71
C ILE A 6 11.17 -1.41 -10.56
N CYS A 7 11.55 -2.57 -11.10
CA CYS A 7 10.79 -3.80 -11.07
C CYS A 7 11.67 -4.94 -10.53
N GLU A 8 11.36 -5.44 -9.33
CA GLU A 8 12.11 -6.49 -8.64
C GLU A 8 11.21 -7.73 -8.44
N ASP A 9 11.72 -8.93 -8.79
CA ASP A 9 11.03 -10.19 -8.51
C ASP A 9 11.24 -10.56 -7.03
N GLY A 10 10.17 -10.47 -6.24
CA GLY A 10 10.23 -10.60 -4.77
C GLY A 10 9.40 -9.55 -4.03
N ILE A 11 9.53 -9.56 -2.71
CA ILE A 11 8.94 -8.59 -1.78
C ILE A 11 10.08 -7.71 -1.25
N TYR A 12 10.14 -6.45 -1.72
CA TYR A 12 11.18 -5.48 -1.36
C TYR A 12 10.59 -4.18 -0.80
N PRO A 13 9.99 -4.18 0.42
CA PRO A 13 9.46 -2.98 1.03
C PRO A 13 10.61 -2.08 1.47
N TRP A 14 10.63 -0.82 1.04
CA TRP A 14 11.77 0.08 1.29
C TRP A 14 11.86 0.62 2.72
N ASP A 15 10.81 0.47 3.53
CA ASP A 15 10.81 0.75 4.97
C ASP A 15 11.12 -0.46 5.84
N GLN A 16 11.40 -1.62 5.26
CA GLN A 16 11.78 -2.81 6.00
C GLN A 16 13.23 -3.20 5.71
N VAL A 17 13.94 -3.62 6.76
CA VAL A 17 15.32 -4.09 6.65
C VAL A 17 15.39 -5.42 5.89
N THR A 18 14.36 -6.25 6.06
CA THR A 18 14.25 -7.56 5.43
C THR A 18 13.55 -7.47 4.09
N HIS A 19 14.07 -8.20 3.11
CA HIS A 19 13.44 -8.46 1.81
C HIS A 19 13.30 -9.97 1.59
N SER A 20 12.58 -10.35 0.54
CA SER A 20 12.42 -11.74 0.13
C SER A 20 12.51 -11.87 -1.38
N ASP A 21 13.45 -12.70 -1.85
CA ASP A 21 13.65 -13.01 -3.28
C ASP A 21 12.63 -14.04 -3.81
N ASP A 22 11.44 -14.06 -3.21
CA ASP A 22 10.38 -15.02 -3.51
C ASP A 22 9.70 -14.65 -4.83
N LYS A 23 10.05 -15.40 -5.89
CA LYS A 23 9.66 -15.11 -7.27
C LYS A 23 8.17 -15.27 -7.55
N ASP A 24 7.40 -15.77 -6.59
CA ASP A 24 5.93 -15.76 -6.66
C ASP A 24 5.37 -14.34 -6.47
N PHE A 25 6.20 -13.40 -6.01
CA PHE A 25 5.85 -12.00 -5.81
C PHE A 25 6.65 -11.06 -6.72
N LEU A 26 6.13 -9.86 -6.85
CA LEU A 26 6.69 -8.76 -7.62
C LEU A 26 6.59 -7.48 -6.79
N THR A 27 7.67 -6.72 -6.75
CA THR A 27 7.69 -5.36 -6.21
C THR A 27 8.00 -4.39 -7.33
N LEU A 28 7.10 -3.44 -7.53
CA LEU A 28 7.28 -2.33 -8.43
C LEU A 28 7.38 -1.03 -7.63
N THR A 29 8.39 -0.23 -7.89
CA THR A 29 8.61 1.04 -7.19
C THR A 29 8.61 2.18 -8.20
N LEU A 30 7.72 3.16 -8.05
CA LEU A 30 7.85 4.47 -8.68
C LEU A 30 8.70 5.35 -7.79
N LEU A 31 9.71 6.00 -8.35
CA LEU A 31 10.70 6.78 -7.60
C LEU A 31 10.82 8.20 -8.16
N ASN A 32 10.89 9.18 -7.25
CA ASN A 32 11.34 10.54 -7.54
C ASN A 32 11.97 11.18 -6.28
N HIS A 33 12.41 12.43 -6.36
CA HIS A 33 13.00 13.17 -5.24
C HIS A 33 11.97 13.48 -4.15
N GLU A 34 10.72 13.70 -4.56
CA GLU A 34 9.61 13.88 -3.64
C GLU A 34 8.38 13.05 -4.06
N ILE A 35 7.58 12.61 -3.09
CA ILE A 35 6.40 11.80 -3.39
C ILE A 35 5.39 12.57 -4.26
N LYS A 36 5.31 13.90 -4.07
CA LYS A 36 4.46 14.79 -4.86
C LYS A 36 4.78 14.76 -6.35
N GLU A 37 6.03 14.47 -6.70
CA GLU A 37 6.50 14.42 -8.09
C GLU A 37 6.25 13.04 -8.71
N ALA A 38 6.30 11.97 -7.92
CA ALA A 38 5.87 10.64 -8.33
C ALA A 38 4.34 10.51 -8.42
N TRP A 39 3.59 11.37 -7.72
CA TRP A 39 2.14 11.26 -7.58
C TRP A 39 1.34 11.33 -8.88
N PRO A 40 1.62 12.25 -9.84
CA PRO A 40 0.90 12.27 -11.11
C PRO A 40 1.05 10.97 -11.90
N SER A 41 2.24 10.38 -11.89
CA SER A 41 2.52 9.07 -12.50
C SER A 41 1.73 7.96 -11.82
N TRP A 42 1.70 7.96 -10.49
CA TRP A 42 0.86 7.03 -9.72
C TRP A 42 -0.62 7.18 -10.03
N CYS A 43 -1.17 8.39 -10.08
CA CYS A 43 -2.59 8.61 -10.38
C CYS A 43 -2.98 8.03 -11.75
N LYS A 44 -2.12 8.20 -12.76
CA LYS A 44 -2.34 7.58 -14.09
C LYS A 44 -2.28 6.06 -14.02
N LEU A 45 -1.28 5.50 -13.32
CA LEU A 45 -1.15 4.05 -13.14
C LEU A 45 -2.34 3.46 -12.38
N GLU A 46 -2.73 4.06 -11.25
CA GLU A 46 -3.87 3.64 -10.45
C GLU A 46 -5.16 3.63 -11.28
N PHE A 47 -5.38 4.67 -12.10
CA PHE A 47 -6.51 4.74 -13.00
C PHE A 47 -6.55 3.55 -13.98
N LEU A 48 -5.41 3.20 -14.60
CA LEU A 48 -5.32 2.05 -15.50
C LEU A 48 -5.49 0.71 -14.76
N LEU A 49 -4.96 0.60 -13.54
CA LEU A 49 -5.08 -0.62 -12.73
C LEU A 49 -6.52 -0.86 -12.25
N LYS A 50 -7.32 0.21 -12.07
CA LYS A 50 -8.74 0.09 -11.69
C LYS A 50 -9.61 -0.69 -12.69
N GLU A 51 -9.14 -0.87 -13.93
CA GLU A 51 -9.79 -1.75 -14.90
C GLU A 51 -9.88 -3.21 -14.38
N LYS A 52 -8.84 -3.69 -13.70
CA LYS A 52 -8.77 -5.05 -13.15
C LYS A 52 -8.95 -5.09 -11.62
N TRP A 53 -8.54 -4.04 -10.90
CA TRP A 53 -8.69 -3.92 -9.45
C TRP A 53 -9.53 -2.71 -9.08
N PRO A 54 -10.86 -2.76 -9.28
CA PRO A 54 -11.73 -1.59 -9.19
C PRO A 54 -11.92 -1.07 -7.75
N PHE A 55 -11.73 -1.93 -6.73
CA PHE A 55 -11.95 -1.56 -5.34
C PHE A 55 -10.65 -1.11 -4.69
N THR A 56 -10.65 0.08 -4.08
CA THR A 56 -9.51 0.58 -3.29
C THR A 56 -9.91 0.72 -1.84
N VAL A 57 -9.13 0.15 -0.94
CA VAL A 57 -9.35 0.25 0.51
C VAL A 57 -8.07 0.62 1.23
N ARG A 58 -8.21 1.18 2.43
CA ARG A 58 -7.12 1.34 3.40
C ARG A 58 -7.35 0.36 4.53
N TRP A 59 -6.42 -0.55 4.75
CA TRP A 59 -6.31 -1.24 6.03
C TRP A 59 -5.43 -0.42 6.98
N GLY A 60 -5.76 -0.43 8.27
CA GLY A 60 -4.88 0.10 9.29
C GLY A 60 -5.21 -0.40 10.68
N THR A 61 -4.34 -0.10 11.63
CA THR A 61 -4.42 -0.53 13.02
C THR A 61 -4.22 0.66 13.96
N TYR A 62 -4.84 0.59 15.13
CA TYR A 62 -4.55 1.54 16.21
C TYR A 62 -3.21 1.22 16.90
N GLY A 63 -2.65 0.03 16.69
CA GLY A 63 -1.37 -0.45 17.23
C GLY A 63 -1.35 -0.72 18.74
N ILE A 64 -2.24 -0.08 19.49
CA ILE A 64 -2.33 -0.23 20.95
C ILE A 64 -3.67 -0.82 21.34
N LYS A 65 -3.65 -1.75 22.30
CA LYS A 65 -4.87 -2.22 22.94
C LYS A 65 -5.49 -1.10 23.78
N PRO A 66 -6.82 -0.97 23.84
CA PRO A 66 -7.45 -0.04 24.76
C PRO A 66 -7.07 -0.37 26.22
N TYR A 67 -6.62 0.62 26.98
CA TYR A 67 -6.28 0.44 28.40
C TYR A 67 -7.51 0.58 29.33
N SER A 68 -8.66 0.97 28.80
CA SER A 68 -9.92 1.08 29.55
C SER A 68 -11.15 0.88 28.64
N LYS A 69 -12.28 0.50 29.24
CA LYS A 69 -13.57 0.41 28.54
C LYS A 69 -14.01 1.76 27.95
N THR A 70 -13.65 2.87 28.61
CA THR A 70 -13.94 4.22 28.11
C THR A 70 -13.17 4.51 26.83
N MET A 71 -11.88 4.17 26.79
CA MET A 71 -11.08 4.33 25.58
C MET A 71 -11.61 3.44 24.45
N GLU A 72 -11.92 2.18 24.75
CA GLU A 72 -12.50 1.25 23.77
C GLU A 72 -13.81 1.80 23.19
N TYR A 73 -14.71 2.27 24.06
CA TYR A 73 -15.96 2.90 23.65
C TYR A 73 -15.73 4.13 22.77
N LEU A 74 -14.78 5.01 23.13
CA LEU A 74 -14.46 6.20 22.33
C LEU A 74 -13.90 5.82 20.96
N THR A 75 -13.01 4.81 20.88
CA THR A 75 -12.46 4.31 19.61
C THR A 75 -13.57 3.82 18.68
N ILE A 76 -14.47 2.97 19.19
CA ILE A 76 -15.60 2.44 18.41
C ILE A 76 -16.52 3.58 17.98
N ARG A 77 -16.85 4.50 18.91
CA ARG A 77 -17.73 5.64 18.62
C ARG A 77 -17.15 6.58 17.56
N GLU A 78 -15.87 6.93 17.65
CA GLU A 78 -15.21 7.82 16.69
C GLU A 78 -15.05 7.17 15.31
N PHE A 79 -14.83 5.85 15.27
CA PHE A 79 -14.86 5.10 14.02
C PHE A 79 -16.26 5.15 13.40
N SER A 80 -17.30 4.74 14.14
CA SER A 80 -18.68 4.67 13.64
C SER A 80 -19.22 6.01 13.16
N LYS A 81 -18.82 7.13 13.77
CA LYS A 81 -19.20 8.48 13.30
C LYS A 81 -18.71 8.81 11.89
N LYS A 82 -17.57 8.25 11.48
CA LYS A 82 -16.90 8.54 10.20
C LYS A 82 -16.95 7.36 9.24
N ALA A 83 -17.50 6.22 9.66
CA ALA A 83 -17.52 4.99 8.89
C ALA A 83 -18.54 5.08 7.75
N GLY A 84 -18.12 4.70 6.55
CA GLY A 84 -19.02 4.43 5.44
C GLY A 84 -19.74 3.08 5.57
N PRO A 85 -20.73 2.79 4.72
CA PRO A 85 -21.54 1.56 4.77
C PRO A 85 -20.77 0.23 4.68
N ARG A 86 -19.51 0.26 4.22
CA ARG A 86 -18.66 -0.92 3.99
C ARG A 86 -17.34 -0.85 4.77
N ASP A 87 -17.21 0.12 5.65
CA ASP A 87 -16.05 0.24 6.53
C ASP A 87 -16.21 -0.74 7.69
N ILE A 88 -15.13 -1.44 8.04
CA ILE A 88 -15.12 -2.49 9.05
C ILE A 88 -14.12 -2.12 10.13
N LEU A 89 -14.49 -2.33 11.38
CA LEU A 89 -13.61 -2.25 12.55
C LEU A 89 -13.63 -3.61 13.24
N LEU A 90 -12.49 -4.27 13.36
CA LEU A 90 -12.34 -5.56 14.02
C LEU A 90 -11.32 -5.47 15.15
N LYS A 91 -11.57 -6.26 16.18
CA LYS A 91 -10.64 -6.44 17.31
C LYS A 91 -9.85 -7.72 17.08
N ASN A 92 -8.54 -7.66 17.26
CA ASN A 92 -7.70 -8.84 17.34
C ASN A 92 -8.04 -9.60 18.63
N GLU A 93 -8.48 -10.86 18.53
CA GLU A 93 -8.89 -11.67 19.67
C GLU A 93 -7.73 -11.99 20.63
N VAL A 94 -6.49 -11.99 20.14
CA VAL A 94 -5.30 -12.31 20.94
C VAL A 94 -4.76 -11.07 21.64
N THR A 95 -4.60 -9.97 20.90
CA THR A 95 -3.89 -8.77 21.39
C THR A 95 -4.84 -7.69 21.88
N SER A 96 -6.14 -7.80 21.57
CA SER A 96 -7.16 -6.78 21.79
C SER A 96 -6.91 -5.45 21.05
N VAL A 97 -5.96 -5.42 20.11
CA VAL A 97 -5.71 -4.26 19.24
C VAL A 97 -6.81 -4.18 18.19
N TYR A 98 -7.28 -2.97 17.91
CA TYR A 98 -8.27 -2.73 16.87
C TYR A 98 -7.59 -2.47 15.52
N SER A 99 -8.13 -3.07 14.47
CA SER A 99 -7.81 -2.79 13.08
C SER A 99 -9.06 -2.41 12.29
N TYR A 100 -8.88 -1.71 11.19
CA TYR A 100 -9.96 -1.23 10.36
C TYR A 100 -9.66 -1.44 8.89
N ILE A 101 -10.73 -1.57 8.10
CA ILE A 101 -10.70 -1.36 6.66
C ILE A 101 -11.66 -0.22 6.33
N LYS A 102 -11.17 0.76 5.56
CA LYS A 102 -11.97 1.86 5.03
C LYS A 102 -11.95 1.88 3.52
N GLN A 103 -13.09 2.10 2.90
CA GLN A 103 -13.15 2.30 1.45
C GLN A 103 -12.58 3.66 1.06
N LEU A 104 -11.77 3.67 0.00
CA LEU A 104 -11.22 4.89 -0.58
C LEU A 104 -11.98 5.19 -1.88
N ASN A 105 -13.08 5.93 -1.74
CA ASN A 105 -13.91 6.33 -2.88
C ASN A 105 -13.43 7.64 -3.55
N THR A 106 -12.57 8.39 -2.87
CA THR A 106 -11.95 9.60 -3.39
C THR A 106 -10.88 9.23 -4.42
N PRO A 107 -10.90 9.82 -5.63
CA PRO A 107 -9.81 9.65 -6.59
C PRO A 107 -8.46 10.06 -6.01
N SER A 108 -7.37 9.36 -6.37
CA SER A 108 -6.03 9.75 -5.90
C SER A 108 -5.61 11.14 -6.36
N THR A 109 -6.18 11.64 -7.46
CA THR A 109 -5.97 13.02 -7.94
C THR A 109 -6.45 14.10 -6.97
N GLU A 110 -7.36 13.77 -6.06
CA GLU A 110 -7.88 14.66 -5.01
C GLU A 110 -7.19 14.44 -3.65
N THR A 111 -6.28 13.47 -3.56
CA THR A 111 -5.52 13.20 -2.35
C THR A 111 -4.24 14.02 -2.35
N ASP A 112 -3.95 14.69 -1.23
CA ASP A 112 -2.65 15.33 -1.00
C ASP A 112 -1.60 14.25 -0.64
N PRO A 113 -0.59 14.00 -1.51
CA PRO A 113 0.41 12.98 -1.28
C PRO A 113 1.34 13.29 -0.10
N SER A 114 1.44 14.55 0.33
CA SER A 114 2.28 14.92 1.50
C SER A 114 1.74 14.34 2.81
N THR A 115 0.44 14.04 2.85
CA THR A 115 -0.22 13.39 3.99
C THR A 115 -0.03 11.86 4.01
N LEU A 116 0.54 11.31 2.93
CA LEU A 116 0.80 9.89 2.80
C LEU A 116 2.18 9.57 3.36
N GLY A 117 2.22 8.60 4.25
CA GLY A 117 3.45 8.03 4.79
C GLY A 117 3.23 6.55 5.09
N SER A 118 4.30 5.77 4.94
CA SER A 118 4.31 4.37 5.32
C SER A 118 4.61 4.31 6.81
N ALA A 119 3.55 4.21 7.60
CA ALA A 119 3.69 3.66 8.92
C ALA A 119 3.32 2.18 8.83
N CYS A 120 4.05 1.32 9.55
CA CYS A 120 3.72 -0.10 9.73
C CYS A 120 2.29 -0.34 10.26
N ASN A 121 1.55 0.73 10.57
CA ASN A 121 0.17 0.70 11.04
C ASN A 121 -0.88 0.85 9.92
N SER A 122 -0.52 1.06 8.66
CA SER A 122 -1.52 1.11 7.58
C SER A 122 -0.97 0.81 6.20
N ILE A 123 -1.85 0.34 5.32
CA ILE A 123 -1.54 0.03 3.93
C ILE A 123 -2.76 0.30 3.02
N ARG A 124 -2.51 0.70 1.78
CA ARG A 124 -3.56 0.81 0.77
C ARG A 124 -3.58 -0.47 -0.06
N LEU A 125 -4.77 -0.97 -0.35
CA LEU A 125 -4.97 -2.20 -1.11
C LEU A 125 -5.89 -1.93 -2.30
N MET A 126 -5.53 -2.45 -3.47
CA MET A 126 -6.43 -2.53 -4.62
C MET A 126 -6.87 -3.97 -4.79
N ILE A 127 -8.18 -4.20 -4.94
CA ILE A 127 -8.78 -5.54 -4.87
C ILE A 127 -9.62 -5.77 -6.13
N GLN A 128 -9.46 -6.94 -6.74
CA GLN A 128 -10.18 -7.35 -7.95
C GLN A 128 -11.64 -7.73 -7.65
N ASN A 129 -11.87 -8.48 -6.57
CA ASN A 129 -13.19 -8.96 -6.19
C ASN A 129 -13.57 -8.40 -4.81
N GLU A 130 -14.83 -8.00 -4.64
CA GLU A 130 -15.32 -7.42 -3.39
C GLU A 130 -15.47 -8.49 -2.29
N ARG A 131 -14.33 -8.88 -1.67
CA ARG A 131 -14.27 -9.79 -0.52
C ARG A 131 -13.69 -9.10 0.72
N ILE A 132 -14.16 -7.88 0.96
CA ILE A 132 -13.63 -7.00 2.02
C ILE A 132 -13.77 -7.63 3.40
N ALA A 133 -14.85 -8.35 3.68
CA ALA A 133 -15.06 -9.02 4.96
C ALA A 133 -14.04 -10.15 5.22
N GLU A 134 -13.78 -11.00 4.22
CA GLU A 134 -12.76 -12.07 4.32
C GLU A 134 -11.36 -11.48 4.52
N LEU A 135 -11.04 -10.43 3.76
CA LEU A 135 -9.78 -9.71 3.90
C LEU A 135 -9.64 -9.09 5.29
N SER A 136 -10.68 -8.39 5.79
CA SER A 136 -10.68 -7.78 7.12
C SER A 136 -10.46 -8.81 8.21
N GLN A 137 -11.10 -9.99 8.11
CA GLN A 137 -10.97 -11.04 9.10
C GLN A 137 -9.56 -11.64 9.15
N LYS A 138 -8.86 -11.71 8.01
CA LYS A 138 -7.46 -12.15 7.97
C LYS A 138 -6.54 -11.08 8.54
N LEU A 139 -6.72 -9.84 8.12
CA LEU A 139 -5.86 -8.74 8.53
C LEU A 139 -6.10 -8.31 9.98
N SER A 140 -7.22 -8.71 10.62
CA SER A 140 -7.44 -8.46 12.04
C SER A 140 -6.51 -9.24 12.97
N ALA A 141 -5.79 -10.24 12.45
CA ALA A 141 -4.73 -10.92 13.17
C ALA A 141 -3.43 -10.10 13.26
N LEU A 142 -3.30 -9.03 12.47
CA LEU A 142 -2.10 -8.18 12.44
C LEU A 142 -2.26 -6.98 13.38
N ASP A 143 -1.27 -6.79 14.25
CA ASP A 143 -1.13 -5.56 15.02
C ASP A 143 -0.37 -4.48 14.25
N TYR A 144 0.53 -4.88 13.35
CA TYR A 144 1.37 -4.05 12.48
C TYR A 144 1.80 -4.85 11.23
N ILE A 145 2.32 -4.17 10.22
CA ILE A 145 2.97 -4.74 9.02
C ILE A 145 4.47 -4.47 9.17
N SER A 146 5.20 -5.46 9.67
CA SER A 146 6.61 -5.32 10.04
C SER A 146 7.51 -6.41 9.46
N ALA A 147 6.93 -7.50 8.97
CA ALA A 147 7.64 -8.63 8.41
C ALA A 147 7.15 -8.98 7.01
N ILE A 148 7.96 -9.74 6.27
CA ILE A 148 7.62 -10.28 4.96
C ILE A 148 6.37 -11.17 5.01
N ASP A 149 6.20 -11.94 6.08
CA ASP A 149 5.03 -12.82 6.21
C ASP A 149 3.71 -12.04 6.34
N ASP A 150 3.75 -10.79 6.83
CA ASP A 150 2.58 -9.90 6.84
C ASP A 150 2.15 -9.56 5.40
N PHE A 151 3.12 -9.34 4.50
CA PHE A 151 2.82 -9.17 3.07
C PHE A 151 2.27 -10.42 2.43
N ARG A 152 2.81 -11.60 2.77
CA ARG A 152 2.26 -12.87 2.29
C ARG A 152 0.82 -13.07 2.76
N LEU A 153 0.49 -12.63 3.97
CA LEU A 153 -0.88 -12.66 4.49
C LEU A 153 -1.80 -11.69 3.73
N ILE A 154 -1.36 -10.44 3.51
CA ILE A 154 -2.09 -9.43 2.73
C ILE A 154 -2.34 -9.90 1.30
N LEU A 155 -1.30 -10.47 0.70
CA LEU A 155 -1.29 -10.97 -0.67
C LEU A 155 -1.62 -12.46 -0.73
N PHE A 156 -2.33 -13.02 0.26
CA PHE A 156 -2.60 -14.47 0.29
C PHE A 156 -3.34 -14.95 -0.98
N ASN A 157 -4.17 -14.08 -1.56
CA ASN A 157 -4.77 -14.31 -2.88
C ASN A 157 -4.12 -13.39 -3.91
N SER A 158 -4.09 -13.85 -5.16
CA SER A 158 -3.59 -13.03 -6.26
C SER A 158 -4.55 -11.91 -6.66
N SER A 159 -5.75 -11.84 -6.10
CA SER A 159 -6.72 -10.77 -6.38
C SER A 159 -6.42 -9.42 -5.70
N THR A 160 -5.33 -9.31 -4.93
CA THR A 160 -4.98 -8.11 -4.17
C THR A 160 -3.64 -7.55 -4.61
N LEU A 161 -3.57 -6.22 -4.74
CA LEU A 161 -2.34 -5.45 -4.85
C LEU A 161 -2.15 -4.67 -3.56
N SER A 162 -0.93 -4.67 -3.05
CA SER A 162 -0.53 -3.90 -1.88
C SER A 162 0.19 -2.63 -2.32
N ILE A 163 -0.19 -1.47 -1.79
CA ILE A 163 0.36 -0.17 -2.13
C ILE A 163 0.90 0.51 -0.88
N ARG A 164 2.17 0.93 -0.93
CA ARG A 164 2.85 1.69 0.12
C ARG A 164 3.41 2.99 -0.43
N PHE A 165 3.48 3.98 0.45
CA PHE A 165 3.89 5.34 0.12
C PHE A 165 5.04 5.74 1.03
N PHE A 166 6.13 6.21 0.45
CA PHE A 166 7.31 6.66 1.17
C PHE A 166 7.53 8.12 0.84
N ASN A 167 7.58 8.93 1.88
CA ASN A 167 7.89 10.34 1.81
C ASN A 167 9.07 10.60 2.75
N GLY A 168 10.27 10.34 2.26
CA GLY A 168 11.51 10.56 2.98
C GLY A 168 12.06 11.96 2.75
N GLU A 169 13.13 12.32 3.46
CA GLU A 169 13.79 13.63 3.28
C GLU A 169 14.48 13.76 1.92
N THR A 170 14.93 12.65 1.35
CA THR A 170 15.77 12.64 0.14
C THR A 170 15.11 11.98 -1.07
N TYR A 171 13.99 11.29 -0.89
CA TYR A 171 13.25 10.65 -1.97
C TYR A 171 11.77 10.41 -1.60
N GLY A 172 10.94 10.40 -2.63
CA GLY A 172 9.59 9.88 -2.58
C GLY A 172 9.46 8.59 -3.39
N ALA A 173 8.87 7.56 -2.79
CA ALA A 173 8.63 6.30 -3.48
C ALA A 173 7.19 5.82 -3.29
N ILE A 174 6.64 5.20 -4.34
CA ILE A 174 5.34 4.56 -4.32
C ILE A 174 5.55 3.11 -4.73
N GLN A 175 5.32 2.19 -3.80
CA GLN A 175 5.56 0.77 -4.01
C GLN A 175 4.27 0.01 -4.19
N LEU A 176 4.21 -0.79 -5.25
CA LEU A 176 3.17 -1.76 -5.52
C LEU A 176 3.77 -3.16 -5.37
N ILE A 177 3.19 -3.97 -4.50
CA ILE A 177 3.62 -5.35 -4.23
C ILE A 177 2.45 -6.27 -4.55
N CYS A 178 2.69 -7.31 -5.33
CA CYS A 178 1.65 -8.26 -5.75
C CYS A 178 2.23 -9.62 -6.15
N HIS A 179 1.36 -10.54 -6.57
CA HIS A 179 1.79 -11.78 -7.21
C HIS A 179 2.44 -11.53 -8.57
N SER A 180 3.48 -12.30 -8.89
CA SER A 180 4.26 -12.18 -10.12
C SER A 180 3.47 -12.56 -11.38
N GLU A 181 2.37 -13.31 -11.25
CA GLU A 181 1.44 -13.58 -12.35
C GLU A 181 0.87 -12.30 -13.00
N HIS A 182 0.82 -11.18 -12.25
CA HIS A 182 0.33 -9.90 -12.76
C HIS A 182 1.39 -9.06 -13.46
N LYS A 183 2.67 -9.49 -13.45
CA LYS A 183 3.81 -8.73 -13.99
C LYS A 183 3.55 -8.20 -15.40
N LYS A 184 3.07 -9.06 -16.31
CA LYS A 184 2.81 -8.67 -17.71
C LYS A 184 1.77 -7.55 -17.82
N ILE A 185 0.69 -7.63 -17.02
CA ILE A 185 -0.38 -6.65 -17.04
C ILE A 185 0.11 -5.32 -16.46
N ILE A 186 0.80 -5.36 -15.32
CA ILE A 186 1.32 -4.16 -14.65
C ILE A 186 2.35 -3.45 -15.53
N LEU A 187 3.31 -4.19 -16.11
CA LEU A 187 4.31 -3.60 -17.01
C LEU A 187 3.67 -3.02 -18.27
N SER A 188 2.63 -3.66 -18.83
CA SER A 188 1.86 -3.07 -19.94
C SER A 188 1.29 -1.71 -19.56
N LYS A 189 0.63 -1.59 -18.40
CA LYS A 189 0.04 -0.32 -17.93
C LYS A 189 1.09 0.75 -17.63
N ILE A 190 2.28 0.36 -17.17
CA ILE A 190 3.39 1.31 -16.94
C ILE A 190 3.99 1.82 -18.24
N ASN A 191 4.11 0.95 -19.25
CA ASN A 191 4.59 1.36 -20.57
C ASN A 191 3.61 2.34 -21.23
N GLU A 192 2.30 2.20 -21.01
CA GLU A 192 1.27 3.15 -21.49
C GLU A 192 1.43 4.58 -20.93
N ILE A 193 2.11 4.74 -19.79
CA ILE A 193 2.34 6.04 -19.14
C ILE A 193 3.79 6.54 -19.31
N GLU A 194 4.59 5.88 -20.15
CA GLU A 194 5.92 6.29 -20.62
C GLU A 194 6.95 6.57 -19.51
N ILE A 195 6.89 5.82 -18.41
CA ILE A 195 7.87 5.92 -17.32
C ILE A 195 9.11 5.09 -17.68
N LYS A 196 10.29 5.67 -17.49
CA LYS A 196 11.56 4.96 -17.73
C LYS A 196 11.84 3.94 -16.64
N GLU A 197 12.17 2.71 -17.04
CA GLU A 197 12.73 1.69 -16.14
C GLU A 197 14.19 2.02 -15.80
N ILE A 198 14.56 1.88 -14.54
CA ILE A 198 15.95 1.88 -14.08
C ILE A 198 16.23 0.63 -13.25
N THR A 199 17.50 0.23 -13.17
CA THR A 199 17.90 -0.87 -12.30
C THR A 199 18.20 -0.38 -10.90
N LYS A 200 18.30 -1.31 -9.94
CA LYS A 200 18.68 -1.00 -8.56
C LYS A 200 20.02 -0.27 -8.44
N ASN A 201 20.96 -0.57 -9.33
CA ASN A 201 22.28 0.07 -9.34
C ASN A 201 22.22 1.53 -9.76
N ASP A 202 21.20 1.92 -10.52
CA ASP A 202 21.03 3.28 -11.04
C ASP A 202 20.32 4.22 -10.06
N ILE A 203 19.80 3.69 -8.93
CA ILE A 203 19.02 4.47 -7.95
C ILE A 203 19.85 5.62 -7.38
N TYR A 204 21.09 5.35 -6.99
CA TYR A 204 21.97 6.35 -6.39
C TYR A 204 22.25 7.50 -7.38
N ASP A 205 22.61 7.17 -8.61
CA ASP A 205 22.89 8.16 -9.66
C ASP A 205 21.65 8.98 -10.01
N TYR A 206 20.48 8.34 -10.02
CA TYR A 206 19.20 9.02 -10.22
C TYR A 206 18.91 10.03 -9.11
N LEU A 207 19.07 9.66 -7.84
CA LEU A 207 18.79 10.55 -6.70
C LEU A 207 19.84 11.65 -6.49
N GLN A 208 21.01 11.54 -7.11
CA GLN A 208 22.05 12.59 -7.10
C GLN A 208 21.96 13.53 -8.30
N SER A 209 21.14 13.20 -9.30
CA SER A 209 20.99 14.03 -10.48
C SER A 209 20.20 15.31 -10.13
N PRO A 210 20.62 16.49 -10.60
CA PRO A 210 19.91 17.73 -10.30
C PRO A 210 18.49 17.73 -10.90
N SER A 211 17.52 18.19 -10.09
CA SER A 211 16.07 18.16 -10.36
C SER A 211 15.61 19.05 -11.51
#